data_AF-A0A1U7HLR9-F1
#
_entry.id   AF-A0A1U7HLR9-F1
#
_cell.length_a   1.000
_cell.length_b   1.000
_cell.length_c   1.000
_cell.angle_alpha   90.00
_cell.angle_beta   90.00
_cell.angle_gamma   90.00
#
_symmetry.space_group_name_H-M   'P 1'
#
loop_
_entity.id
_entity.type
_entity.pdbx_description
1 polymer ?
#
loop_
_entity_poly.entity_id
_entity_poly.type
_entity_poly.pdbx_seq_one_letter_code
_entity_poly.pdbx_strand_id
1 'polypeptide(L)'
;MSSVTRIICLANSRKYKERCIAGINPKTGQWIRPISRNNPNNGGVPESVRLIEGNEPALLELLEIPLENEGADFGFALENQWIVPGVWRKVGKVKPSDVIRYCINYPYILHNPYKYVSVPFIQKMPKQERRTLQLVYARKLLLKAESNTKGGITWKGTIKTANGQYLSDIPITDPELEKKLTSGSQPQDACLVTVSLGLPHKPHDRWEGDDPCWKLIARVIELTEADQILAEMQRLNWSIDRGREYLWRNFKVRSRSELSSTELTSFLNYLKSLPQP
;
A
#
# COMPACT_ATOMS: atom_id res chain seq x y z
N MET A 1 24.05 -4.00 -14.64
CA MET A 1 23.39 -3.68 -15.93
C MET A 1 22.14 -2.90 -15.61
N SER A 2 21.96 -1.72 -16.19
CA SER A 2 20.71 -0.96 -16.06
C SER A 2 19.63 -1.65 -16.89
N SER A 3 18.45 -1.86 -16.30
CA SER A 3 17.30 -2.36 -17.02
C SER A 3 16.09 -1.49 -16.75
N VAL A 4 15.20 -1.39 -17.73
CA VAL A 4 13.90 -0.78 -17.51
C VAL A 4 13.09 -1.72 -16.64
N THR A 5 12.83 -1.30 -15.40
CA THR A 5 12.02 -2.03 -14.44
C THR A 5 10.59 -1.54 -14.55
N ARG A 6 9.65 -2.48 -14.64
CA ARG A 6 8.22 -2.18 -14.69
C ARG A 6 7.58 -2.37 -13.33
N ILE A 7 6.82 -1.38 -12.85
CA ILE A 7 6.11 -1.44 -11.56
C ILE A 7 4.66 -0.97 -11.71
N ILE A 8 3.76 -1.58 -10.95
CA ILE A 8 2.43 -1.02 -10.69
C ILE A 8 2.57 -0.03 -9.54
N CYS A 9 2.31 1.25 -9.77
CA CYS A 9 2.44 2.29 -8.75
C CYS A 9 1.40 2.11 -7.63
N LEU A 10 1.88 1.80 -6.43
CA LEU A 10 1.05 1.54 -5.24
C LEU A 10 1.34 2.54 -4.09
N ALA A 11 2.31 3.42 -4.26
CA ALA A 11 2.55 4.57 -3.40
C ALA A 11 3.21 5.70 -4.19
N ASN A 12 2.73 6.92 -3.96
CA ASN A 12 3.45 8.16 -4.25
C ASN A 12 3.17 9.08 -3.04
N SER A 13 3.91 8.87 -1.96
CA SER A 13 3.70 9.53 -0.67
C SER A 13 4.77 10.58 -0.41
N ARG A 14 4.52 11.49 0.55
CA ARG A 14 5.50 12.48 0.98
C ARG A 14 6.65 11.81 1.74
N LYS A 15 7.87 12.24 1.42
CA LYS A 15 9.09 11.88 2.14
C LYS A 15 9.93 13.14 2.31
N TYR A 16 9.86 13.75 3.49
CA TYR A 16 10.41 15.09 3.73
C TYR A 16 9.85 16.09 2.71
N LYS A 17 10.73 16.72 1.91
CA LYS A 17 10.36 17.67 0.85
C LYS A 17 10.14 17.00 -0.51
N GLU A 18 10.29 15.69 -0.60
CA GLU A 18 10.24 14.92 -1.84
C GLU A 18 9.20 13.80 -1.78
N ARG A 19 9.26 12.85 -2.73
CA ARG A 19 8.35 11.70 -2.80
C ARG A 19 9.01 10.37 -2.48
N CYS A 20 8.24 9.47 -1.90
CA CYS A 20 8.49 8.04 -1.90
C CYS A 20 7.56 7.40 -2.92
N ILE A 21 8.12 6.88 -4.01
CA ILE A 21 7.38 6.12 -5.01
C ILE A 21 7.67 4.65 -4.78
N ALA A 22 6.65 3.81 -4.76
CA ALA A 22 6.83 2.37 -4.63
C ALA A 22 5.74 1.61 -5.35
N GLY A 23 6.05 0.40 -5.76
CA GLY A 23 5.14 -0.44 -6.52
C GLY A 23 5.55 -1.89 -6.54
N ILE A 24 4.72 -2.71 -7.17
CA ILE A 24 4.99 -4.13 -7.37
C ILE A 24 5.37 -4.38 -8.82
N ASN A 25 6.46 -5.12 -9.04
CA ASN A 25 6.78 -5.62 -10.37
C ASN A 25 5.78 -6.70 -10.76
N PRO A 26 4.97 -6.53 -11.82
CA PRO A 26 3.91 -7.47 -12.16
C PRO A 26 4.43 -8.83 -12.65
N LYS A 27 5.69 -8.92 -13.08
CA LYS A 27 6.31 -10.19 -13.51
C LYS A 27 6.78 -11.01 -12.33
N THR A 28 7.38 -10.37 -11.32
CA THR A 28 8.01 -11.08 -10.19
C THR A 28 7.15 -11.08 -8.92
N GLY A 29 6.16 -10.19 -8.82
CA GLY A 29 5.37 -9.96 -7.61
C GLY A 29 6.14 -9.26 -6.48
N GLN A 30 7.38 -8.83 -6.72
CA GLN A 30 8.22 -8.20 -5.71
C GLN A 30 7.96 -6.71 -5.62
N TRP A 31 8.08 -6.17 -4.40
CA TRP A 31 8.11 -4.73 -4.17
C TRP A 31 9.39 -4.11 -4.75
N ILE A 32 9.23 -2.93 -5.32
CA ILE A 32 10.30 -2.08 -5.84
C ILE A 32 10.05 -0.66 -5.36
N ARG A 33 11.08 -0.02 -4.79
CA ARG A 33 11.07 1.39 -4.41
C ARG A 33 12.22 2.11 -5.11
N PRO A 34 11.94 2.86 -6.19
CA PRO A 34 12.91 3.76 -6.77
C PRO A 34 13.46 4.75 -5.73
N ILE A 35 14.78 4.86 -5.63
CA ILE A 35 15.46 5.83 -4.76
C ILE A 35 16.45 6.68 -5.56
N SER A 36 16.57 7.96 -5.19
CA SER A 36 17.44 8.90 -5.88
C SER A 36 18.80 9.05 -5.20
N ARG A 37 19.87 8.98 -6.00
CA ARG A 37 21.24 9.30 -5.55
C ARG A 37 21.40 10.78 -5.16
N ASN A 38 20.51 11.66 -5.61
CA ASN A 38 20.49 13.08 -5.20
C ASN A 38 20.04 13.27 -3.75
N ASN A 39 19.43 12.25 -3.14
CA ASN A 39 18.99 12.25 -1.75
C ASN A 39 19.57 11.04 -1.01
N PRO A 40 20.90 10.88 -0.89
CA PRO A 40 21.53 9.63 -0.46
C PRO A 40 21.14 9.22 0.97
N ASN A 41 20.78 10.18 1.83
CA ASN A 41 20.42 9.90 3.23
C ASN A 41 18.99 9.40 3.42
N ASN A 42 18.11 9.62 2.44
CA ASN A 42 16.70 9.27 2.58
C ASN A 42 16.08 8.60 1.35
N GLY A 43 16.73 8.62 0.19
CA GLY A 43 16.26 8.03 -1.05
C GLY A 43 15.03 8.70 -1.68
N GLY A 44 14.59 9.86 -1.19
CA GLY A 44 13.46 10.61 -1.76
C GLY A 44 13.68 10.94 -3.23
N VAL A 45 12.63 10.80 -4.05
CA VAL A 45 12.72 11.03 -5.50
C VAL A 45 12.36 12.49 -5.80
N PRO A 46 13.30 13.29 -6.34
CA PRO A 46 13.07 14.70 -6.62
C PRO A 46 12.11 14.91 -7.79
N GLU A 47 11.52 16.10 -7.84
CA GLU A 47 10.50 16.45 -8.84
C GLU A 47 11.07 16.36 -10.26
N SER A 48 12.29 16.87 -10.43
CA SER A 48 13.05 16.82 -11.68
C SER A 48 13.31 15.41 -12.22
N VAL A 49 13.06 14.36 -11.43
CA VAL A 49 13.26 12.96 -11.81
C VAL A 49 11.93 12.21 -11.97
N ARG A 50 10.95 12.45 -11.11
CA ARG A 50 9.73 11.61 -11.02
C ARG A 50 8.60 12.00 -11.97
N LEU A 51 8.60 13.22 -12.50
CA LEU A 51 7.50 13.69 -13.34
C LEU A 51 7.49 12.93 -14.69
N ILE A 52 6.31 12.48 -15.10
CA ILE A 52 6.06 11.86 -16.39
C ILE A 52 5.17 12.82 -17.16
N GLU A 53 5.70 13.43 -18.22
CA GLU A 53 4.98 14.43 -19.03
C GLU A 53 4.40 15.56 -18.15
N GLY A 54 5.18 16.02 -17.16
CA GLY A 54 4.79 17.08 -16.23
C GLY A 54 3.86 16.64 -15.08
N ASN A 55 3.48 15.37 -15.01
CA ASN A 55 2.54 14.86 -14.00
C ASN A 55 3.23 13.94 -12.98
N GLU A 56 2.74 13.97 -11.74
CA GLU A 56 3.13 13.00 -10.71
C GLU A 56 2.63 11.60 -11.08
N PRO A 57 3.42 10.53 -10.87
CA PRO A 57 2.96 9.17 -11.12
C PRO A 57 1.71 8.85 -10.30
N ALA A 58 0.64 8.45 -10.99
CA ALA A 58 -0.65 8.22 -10.37
C ALA A 58 -0.83 6.77 -9.91
N LEU A 59 -1.83 6.58 -9.07
CA LEU A 59 -2.16 5.28 -8.50
C LEU A 59 -2.60 4.28 -9.59
N LEU A 60 -2.13 3.03 -9.45
CA LEU A 60 -2.39 1.89 -10.36
C LEU A 60 -1.84 2.09 -11.79
N GLU A 61 -1.06 3.13 -12.03
CA GLU A 61 -0.35 3.26 -13.29
C GLU A 61 0.78 2.23 -13.39
N LEU A 62 0.95 1.72 -14.60
CA LEU A 62 2.05 0.84 -14.95
C LEU A 62 3.21 1.71 -15.43
N LEU A 63 4.24 1.80 -14.60
CA LEU A 63 5.40 2.65 -14.83
C LEU A 63 6.57 1.82 -15.32
N GLU A 64 7.32 2.36 -16.28
CA GLU A 64 8.64 1.89 -16.69
C GLU A 64 9.69 2.88 -16.22
N ILE A 65 10.63 2.39 -15.42
CA ILE A 65 11.61 3.20 -14.72
C ILE A 65 13.01 2.59 -14.95
N PRO A 66 13.98 3.36 -15.44
CA PRO A 66 15.37 2.92 -15.49
C PRO A 66 15.92 2.74 -14.08
N LEU A 67 16.15 1.49 -13.67
CA LEU A 67 16.66 1.14 -12.34
C LEU A 67 17.89 0.22 -12.43
N GLU A 68 18.76 0.31 -11.42
CA GLU A 68 19.68 -0.76 -11.06
C GLU A 68 18.94 -1.84 -10.26
N ASN A 69 19.44 -3.08 -10.32
CA ASN A 69 18.90 -4.18 -9.50
C ASN A 69 19.30 -4.08 -8.01
N GLU A 70 20.01 -3.02 -7.63
CA GLU A 70 20.53 -2.76 -6.29
C GLU A 70 20.19 -1.33 -5.85
N GLY A 71 20.18 -1.11 -4.55
CA GLY A 71 19.89 0.17 -3.92
C GLY A 71 20.46 0.22 -2.50
N ALA A 72 20.59 1.42 -1.93
CA ALA A 72 20.83 1.55 -0.49
C ALA A 72 19.65 0.93 0.28
N ASP A 73 19.92 -0.13 1.05
CA ASP A 73 18.91 -0.76 1.89
C ASP A 73 18.68 -0.02 3.22
N PHE A 74 19.54 0.95 3.57
CA PHE A 74 19.55 1.64 4.85
C PHE A 74 19.56 0.69 6.07
N GLY A 75 20.04 -0.54 5.87
CA GLY A 75 20.06 -1.63 6.84
C GLY A 75 18.76 -2.44 6.95
N PHE A 76 17.68 -2.11 6.23
CA PHE A 76 16.38 -2.77 6.42
C PHE A 76 15.44 -2.87 5.20
N ALA A 77 15.59 -2.06 4.15
CA ALA A 77 14.67 -1.94 3.01
C ALA A 77 15.26 -2.50 1.70
N LEU A 78 15.02 -3.79 1.44
CA LEU A 78 15.59 -4.51 0.29
C LEU A 78 14.95 -4.19 -1.06
N GLU A 79 13.75 -3.62 -1.05
CA GLU A 79 13.03 -3.22 -2.26
C GLU A 79 13.65 -1.99 -2.93
N ASN A 80 14.58 -1.30 -2.26
CA ASN A 80 15.18 -0.08 -2.77
C ASN A 80 16.04 -0.36 -3.99
N GLN A 81 15.85 0.43 -5.04
CA GLN A 81 16.63 0.34 -6.29
C GLN A 81 17.05 1.74 -6.75
N TRP A 82 18.32 1.89 -7.10
CA TRP A 82 18.83 3.18 -7.58
C TRP A 82 18.22 3.54 -8.94
N ILE A 83 17.71 4.76 -9.02
CA ILE A 83 17.35 5.36 -10.30
C ILE A 83 18.62 5.67 -11.08
N VAL A 84 18.65 5.26 -12.35
CA VAL A 84 19.73 5.59 -13.29
C VAL A 84 19.24 6.56 -14.36
N PRO A 85 20.15 7.21 -15.11
CA PRO A 85 19.76 8.12 -16.18
C PRO A 85 18.82 7.46 -17.21
N GLY A 86 17.72 8.15 -17.52
CA GLY A 86 16.75 7.74 -18.52
C GLY A 86 15.35 8.32 -18.23
N VAL A 87 14.41 8.03 -19.13
CA VAL A 87 13.06 8.60 -19.09
C VAL A 87 12.09 7.62 -18.45
N TRP A 88 11.31 8.11 -17.47
CA TRP A 88 10.20 7.36 -16.89
C TRP A 88 9.02 7.40 -17.86
N ARG A 89 8.32 6.26 -18.02
CA ARG A 89 7.16 6.17 -18.90
C ARG A 89 5.97 5.58 -18.19
N LYS A 90 4.79 6.13 -18.43
CA LYS A 90 3.52 5.46 -18.16
C LYS A 90 3.18 4.60 -19.37
N VAL A 91 3.12 3.28 -19.15
CA VAL A 91 2.85 2.30 -20.23
C VAL A 91 1.49 1.62 -20.09
N GLY A 92 0.70 2.02 -19.08
CA GLY A 92 -0.65 1.50 -18.89
C GLY A 92 -1.22 1.87 -17.52
N LYS A 93 -2.37 1.27 -17.21
CA LYS A 93 -3.05 1.38 -15.91
C LYS A 93 -3.78 0.07 -15.63
N VAL A 94 -3.73 -0.39 -14.38
CA VAL A 94 -4.43 -1.60 -13.92
C VAL A 94 -5.64 -1.22 -13.08
N LYS A 95 -6.53 -2.19 -12.84
CA LYS A 95 -7.69 -2.05 -11.94
C LYS A 95 -7.31 -2.43 -10.51
N PRO A 96 -8.06 -1.97 -9.49
CA PRO A 96 -7.86 -2.42 -8.11
C PRO A 96 -7.88 -3.95 -7.98
N SER A 97 -8.77 -4.61 -8.73
CA SER A 97 -8.89 -6.08 -8.76
C SER A 97 -7.61 -6.80 -9.18
N ASP A 98 -6.77 -6.18 -10.02
CA ASP A 98 -5.51 -6.77 -10.50
C ASP A 98 -4.44 -6.85 -9.40
N VAL A 99 -4.57 -6.04 -8.35
CA VAL A 99 -3.58 -5.94 -7.26
C VAL A 99 -4.01 -6.61 -5.95
N ILE A 100 -5.28 -7.04 -5.84
CA ILE A 100 -5.80 -7.78 -4.67
C ILE A 100 -4.96 -9.04 -4.38
N ARG A 101 -4.49 -9.72 -5.43
CA ARG A 101 -3.61 -10.90 -5.33
C ARG A 101 -2.32 -10.66 -4.54
N TYR A 102 -1.90 -9.41 -4.37
CA TYR A 102 -0.70 -9.05 -3.61
C TYR A 102 -1.00 -8.74 -2.13
N CYS A 103 -2.26 -8.79 -1.71
CA CYS A 103 -2.66 -8.69 -0.31
C CYS A 103 -2.41 -10.00 0.42
N ILE A 104 -1.14 -10.22 0.78
CA ILE A 104 -0.73 -11.38 1.56
C ILE A 104 -1.20 -11.19 3.01
N ASN A 105 -1.89 -12.19 3.53
CA ASN A 105 -2.36 -12.22 4.90
C ASN A 105 -1.19 -12.61 5.84
N TYR A 106 -0.70 -11.64 6.61
CA TYR A 106 0.27 -11.88 7.67
C TYR A 106 -0.40 -11.73 9.03
N PRO A 107 0.14 -12.30 10.12
CA PRO A 107 -0.39 -12.12 11.48
C PRO A 107 -0.35 -10.68 12.01
N TYR A 108 0.52 -9.83 11.44
CA TYR A 108 0.58 -8.40 11.73
C TYR A 108 0.93 -7.58 10.48
N ILE A 109 0.35 -6.38 10.36
CA ILE A 109 0.80 -5.36 9.39
C ILE A 109 2.23 -4.96 9.76
N LEU A 110 3.19 -5.24 8.86
CA LEU A 110 4.60 -4.95 9.03
C LEU A 110 5.13 -5.43 10.40
N HIS A 111 5.10 -6.76 10.57
CA HIS A 111 5.78 -7.57 11.59
C HIS A 111 5.21 -7.60 13.02
N ASN A 112 4.64 -6.51 13.54
CA ASN A 112 4.19 -6.45 14.93
C ASN A 112 2.88 -5.64 15.06
N PRO A 113 2.18 -5.63 16.21
CA PRO A 113 0.94 -4.85 16.35
C PRO A 113 1.16 -3.35 16.63
N TYR A 114 2.40 -2.92 16.86
CA TYR A 114 2.71 -1.55 17.28
C TYR A 114 2.71 -0.57 16.10
N LYS A 115 2.73 0.73 16.41
CA LYS A 115 2.81 1.80 15.39
C LYS A 115 4.18 1.91 14.72
N TYR A 116 5.20 1.22 15.24
CA TYR A 116 6.55 1.23 14.72
C TYR A 116 7.20 -0.14 14.84
N VAL A 117 8.30 -0.32 14.12
CA VAL A 117 9.20 -1.46 14.24
C VAL A 117 10.60 -0.91 14.48
N SER A 118 11.36 -1.45 15.44
CA SER A 118 12.73 -0.96 15.66
C SER A 118 13.71 -1.49 14.61
N VAL A 119 14.75 -0.72 14.30
CA VAL A 119 15.80 -1.16 13.39
C VAL A 119 16.46 -2.47 13.83
N PRO A 120 16.86 -2.65 15.11
CA PRO A 120 17.44 -3.91 15.57
C PRO A 120 16.50 -5.11 15.41
N PHE A 121 15.18 -4.92 15.58
CA PHE A 121 14.20 -5.98 15.36
C PHE A 121 14.19 -6.44 13.90
N ILE A 122 14.18 -5.51 12.93
CA ILE A 122 14.19 -5.85 11.50
C ILE A 122 15.53 -6.49 11.10
N GLN A 123 16.65 -5.98 11.63
CA GLN A 123 17.98 -6.47 11.29
C GLN A 123 18.25 -7.89 11.79
N LYS A 124 17.59 -8.33 12.87
CA LYS A 124 17.64 -9.72 13.35
C LYS A 124 16.94 -10.71 12.40
N MET A 125 16.05 -10.23 11.53
CA MET A 125 15.35 -11.08 10.57
C MET A 125 16.23 -11.38 9.35
N PRO A 126 16.08 -12.58 8.73
CA PRO A 126 16.63 -12.87 7.42
C PRO A 126 16.22 -11.79 6.42
N LYS A 127 17.14 -11.39 5.54
CA LYS A 127 16.91 -10.30 4.58
C LYS A 127 15.59 -10.50 3.84
N GLN A 128 15.36 -11.66 3.25
CA GLN A 128 14.17 -11.95 2.42
C GLN A 128 12.84 -11.84 3.19
N GLU A 129 12.84 -11.88 4.52
CA GLU A 129 11.64 -11.76 5.35
C GLU A 129 11.34 -10.33 5.79
N ARG A 130 12.26 -9.38 5.57
CA ARG A 130 12.10 -7.97 5.97
C ARG A 130 11.05 -7.30 5.09
N ARG A 131 9.97 -6.84 5.73
CA ARG A 131 8.85 -6.15 5.07
C ARG A 131 8.79 -4.72 5.55
N THR A 132 9.03 -3.81 4.62
CA THR A 132 9.00 -2.36 4.79
C THR A 132 7.88 -1.72 3.96
N LEU A 133 7.24 -2.51 3.12
CA LEU A 133 6.01 -2.21 2.38
C LEU A 133 5.06 -3.39 2.46
N GLN A 134 3.77 -3.10 2.57
CA GLN A 134 2.72 -4.10 2.53
C GLN A 134 1.45 -3.49 1.93
N LEU A 135 0.82 -4.20 1.01
CA LEU A 135 -0.53 -3.88 0.55
C LEU A 135 -1.52 -4.65 1.43
N VAL A 136 -2.39 -3.93 2.13
CA VAL A 136 -3.31 -4.49 3.12
C VAL A 136 -4.74 -4.29 2.63
N TYR A 137 -5.54 -5.35 2.63
CA TYR A 137 -6.98 -5.21 2.50
C TYR A 137 -7.60 -4.84 3.86
N ALA A 138 -8.09 -3.61 3.96
CA ALA A 138 -8.80 -3.10 5.12
C ALA A 138 -10.31 -3.30 4.91
N ARG A 139 -10.97 -3.97 5.85
CA ARG A 139 -12.44 -3.99 5.90
C ARG A 139 -13.00 -2.65 6.38
N LYS A 140 -12.21 -1.94 7.18
CA LYS A 140 -12.55 -0.60 7.65
C LYS A 140 -11.30 0.26 7.77
N LEU A 141 -11.35 1.46 7.19
CA LEU A 141 -10.39 2.52 7.39
C LEU A 141 -11.10 3.69 8.08
N LEU A 142 -10.69 3.99 9.32
CA LEU A 142 -11.18 5.16 10.04
C LEU A 142 -10.16 6.29 9.90
N LEU A 143 -10.61 7.50 9.62
CA LEU A 143 -9.76 8.65 9.38
C LEU A 143 -10.06 9.74 10.40
N LYS A 144 -9.01 10.37 10.93
CA LYS A 144 -9.13 11.47 11.89
C LYS A 144 -8.16 12.60 11.57
N ALA A 145 -8.65 13.83 11.71
CA ALA A 145 -7.81 15.02 11.71
C ALA A 145 -7.24 15.25 13.11
N GLU A 146 -6.02 15.75 13.17
CA GLU A 146 -5.34 16.13 14.41
C GLU A 146 -4.55 17.41 14.19
N SER A 147 -4.76 18.40 15.06
CA SER A 147 -3.99 19.64 15.05
C SER A 147 -2.55 19.37 15.45
N ASN A 148 -1.60 19.82 14.64
CA ASN A 148 -0.19 19.79 14.98
C ASN A 148 0.18 20.99 15.86
N THR A 149 1.38 20.93 16.47
CA THR A 149 1.90 21.96 17.38
C THR A 149 2.12 23.33 16.73
N LYS A 150 2.06 23.41 15.39
CA LYS A 150 2.21 24.63 14.60
C LYS A 150 0.88 25.13 14.04
N GLY A 151 -0.26 24.61 14.52
CA GLY A 151 -1.61 25.01 14.10
C GLY A 151 -2.07 24.45 12.74
N GLY A 152 -1.27 23.60 12.10
CA GLY A 152 -1.68 22.88 10.88
C GLY A 152 -2.45 21.60 11.19
N ILE A 153 -3.19 21.09 10.21
CA ILE A 153 -3.91 19.81 10.34
C ILE A 153 -3.03 18.68 9.82
N THR A 154 -2.97 17.59 10.58
CA THR A 154 -2.39 16.31 10.15
C THR A 154 -3.48 15.24 10.14
N TRP A 155 -3.37 14.26 9.24
CA TRP A 155 -4.33 13.18 9.16
C TRP A 155 -3.72 11.88 9.67
N LYS A 156 -4.50 11.13 10.46
CA LYS A 156 -4.17 9.80 10.92
C LYS A 156 -5.24 8.81 10.49
N GLY A 157 -4.84 7.58 10.25
CA GLY A 157 -5.75 6.50 9.91
C GLY A 157 -5.65 5.32 10.88
N THR A 158 -6.76 4.63 11.04
CA THR A 158 -6.86 3.36 11.76
C THR A 158 -7.33 2.28 10.80
N ILE A 159 -6.53 1.24 10.63
CA ILE A 159 -6.80 0.11 9.74
C ILE A 159 -7.39 -1.04 10.56
N LYS A 160 -8.53 -1.56 10.13
CA LYS A 160 -9.10 -2.83 10.61
C LYS A 160 -9.16 -3.83 9.46
N THR A 161 -8.51 -4.96 9.63
CA THR A 161 -8.51 -6.06 8.67
C THR A 161 -9.58 -7.09 9.01
N ALA A 162 -9.79 -8.05 8.11
CA ALA A 162 -10.71 -9.16 8.35
C ALA A 162 -10.22 -10.17 9.40
N ASN A 163 -8.91 -10.25 9.66
CA ASN A 163 -8.34 -11.15 10.66
C ASN A 163 -8.31 -10.55 12.09
N GLY A 164 -8.96 -9.40 12.28
CA GLY A 164 -9.01 -8.72 13.58
C GLY A 164 -7.79 -7.85 13.90
N GLN A 165 -6.82 -7.71 12.99
CA GLN A 165 -5.74 -6.76 13.21
C GLN A 165 -6.27 -5.34 13.26
N TYR A 166 -5.65 -4.59 14.16
CA TYR A 166 -6.00 -3.24 14.48
C TYR A 166 -4.73 -2.41 14.56
N LEU A 167 -4.50 -1.55 13.57
CA LEU A 167 -3.38 -0.62 13.56
C LEU A 167 -3.93 0.80 13.62
N SER A 168 -3.91 1.39 14.82
CA SER A 168 -4.56 2.67 15.07
C SER A 168 -3.66 3.87 14.92
N ASP A 169 -4.28 4.96 14.48
CA ASP A 169 -3.75 6.31 14.55
C ASP A 169 -2.32 6.43 14.02
N ILE A 170 -2.08 5.82 12.86
CA ILE A 170 -0.83 5.95 12.13
C ILE A 170 -0.89 7.14 11.16
N PRO A 171 0.20 7.89 10.97
CA PRO A 171 0.21 9.06 10.09
C PRO A 171 -0.12 8.71 8.64
N ILE A 172 -0.83 9.61 7.98
CA ILE A 172 -1.04 9.58 6.52
C ILE A 172 0.05 10.42 5.87
N THR A 173 0.63 9.89 4.78
CA THR A 173 1.64 10.58 3.97
C THR A 173 1.23 10.64 2.49
N ASP A 174 0.03 10.18 2.16
CA ASP A 174 -0.54 10.23 0.82
C ASP A 174 -1.08 11.64 0.51
N PRO A 175 -0.45 12.40 -0.40
CA PRO A 175 -0.89 13.77 -0.74
C PRO A 175 -2.30 13.83 -1.32
N GLU A 176 -2.71 12.83 -2.09
CA GLU A 176 -4.00 12.84 -2.79
C GLU A 176 -5.13 12.51 -1.83
N LEU A 177 -4.88 11.56 -0.91
CA LEU A 177 -5.81 11.29 0.18
C LEU A 177 -5.97 12.49 1.09
N GLU A 178 -4.87 13.13 1.51
CA GLU A 178 -4.98 14.33 2.33
C GLU A 178 -5.76 15.45 1.63
N LYS A 179 -5.49 15.69 0.33
CA LYS A 179 -6.23 16.67 -0.46
C LYS A 179 -7.73 16.35 -0.48
N LYS A 180 -8.09 15.08 -0.69
CA LYS A 180 -9.48 14.59 -0.66
C LYS A 180 -10.14 14.83 0.71
N LEU A 181 -9.42 14.56 1.80
CA LEU A 181 -9.93 14.74 3.16
C LEU A 181 -10.10 16.21 3.54
N THR A 182 -9.14 17.06 3.15
CA THR A 182 -9.21 18.50 3.36
C THR A 182 -10.35 19.14 2.55
N SER A 183 -10.73 18.57 1.40
CA SER A 183 -11.92 19.00 0.66
C SER A 183 -13.24 18.44 1.22
N GLY A 184 -13.21 17.78 2.38
CA GLY A 184 -14.40 17.23 3.06
C GLY A 184 -14.88 15.88 2.51
N SER A 185 -14.17 15.27 1.57
CA SER A 185 -14.52 13.96 1.00
C SER A 185 -13.83 12.83 1.75
N GLN A 186 -14.55 11.73 1.99
CA GLN A 186 -14.02 10.53 2.64
C GLN A 186 -13.92 9.38 1.61
N PRO A 187 -12.91 8.51 1.68
CA PRO A 187 -12.92 7.25 0.94
C PRO A 187 -13.94 6.27 1.52
N GLN A 188 -14.26 5.23 0.76
CA GLN A 188 -15.03 4.10 1.29
C GLN A 188 -14.30 3.40 2.45
N ASP A 189 -15.08 2.84 3.38
CA ASP A 189 -14.56 2.10 4.54
C ASP A 189 -13.64 0.94 4.11
N ALA A 190 -14.09 0.12 3.16
CA ALA A 190 -13.34 -1.01 2.66
C ALA A 190 -12.44 -0.60 1.49
N CYS A 191 -11.14 -0.82 1.64
CA CYS A 191 -10.13 -0.33 0.71
C CYS A 191 -8.85 -1.18 0.75
N LEU A 192 -7.97 -0.98 -0.21
CA LEU A 192 -6.57 -1.41 -0.08
C LEU A 192 -5.74 -0.25 0.46
N VAL A 193 -4.86 -0.56 1.40
CA VAL A 193 -3.98 0.41 2.04
C VAL A 193 -2.54 -0.04 1.84
N THR A 194 -1.73 0.79 1.19
CA THR A 194 -0.28 0.58 1.20
C THR A 194 0.27 1.15 2.51
N VAL A 195 0.78 0.26 3.36
CA VAL A 195 1.45 0.64 4.60
C VAL A 195 2.96 0.54 4.37
N SER A 196 3.69 1.58 4.77
CA SER A 196 5.15 1.64 4.65
C SER A 196 5.82 1.93 5.97
N LEU A 197 7.07 1.49 6.13
CA LEU A 197 7.96 1.97 7.20
C LEU A 197 8.68 3.24 6.78
N GLY A 198 8.64 4.26 7.64
CA GLY A 198 9.46 5.46 7.53
C GLY A 198 10.92 5.19 7.89
N LEU A 199 11.79 6.16 7.60
CA LEU A 199 13.15 6.14 8.16
C LEU A 199 13.10 6.21 9.68
N PRO A 200 14.12 5.68 10.37
CA PRO A 200 14.14 5.70 11.83
C PRO A 200 14.12 7.14 12.35
N HIS A 201 13.19 7.43 13.24
CA HIS A 201 13.05 8.78 13.81
C HIS A 201 12.51 8.72 15.24
N LYS A 202 13.34 9.14 16.20
CA LYS A 202 12.94 9.25 17.60
C LYS A 202 11.90 10.37 17.74
N PRO A 203 10.77 10.13 18.43
CA PRO A 203 9.68 11.11 18.53
C PRO A 203 10.06 12.34 19.37
N HIS A 204 11.05 12.22 20.26
CA HIS A 204 11.59 13.30 21.09
C HIS A 204 12.98 12.92 21.63
N ASP A 205 13.74 13.90 22.11
CA ASP A 205 15.13 13.71 22.56
C ASP A 205 15.27 12.74 23.74
N ARG A 206 14.25 12.64 24.60
CA ARG A 206 14.22 11.72 25.76
C ARG A 206 13.77 10.30 25.41
N TRP A 207 13.81 9.90 24.15
CA TRP A 207 13.39 8.56 23.75
C TRP A 207 14.46 7.54 24.14
N GLU A 208 14.11 6.67 25.09
CA GLU A 208 15.01 5.63 25.63
C GLU A 208 14.97 4.31 24.83
N GLY A 209 14.05 4.18 23.87
CA GLY A 209 13.96 3.00 23.01
C GLY A 209 14.98 2.98 21.87
N ASP A 210 15.05 1.84 21.19
CA ASP A 210 15.74 1.70 19.90
C ASP A 210 15.18 2.65 18.84
N ASP A 211 15.95 2.90 17.78
CA ASP A 211 15.52 3.72 16.66
C ASP A 211 14.24 3.17 15.98
N PRO A 212 13.11 3.89 16.05
CA PRO A 212 11.83 3.37 15.60
C PRO A 212 11.53 3.78 14.16
N CYS A 213 11.22 2.79 13.31
CA CYS A 213 10.63 2.99 11.99
C CYS A 213 9.10 3.01 12.11
N TRP A 214 8.50 4.20 11.99
CA TRP A 214 7.05 4.38 12.09
C TRP A 214 6.32 3.81 10.88
N LYS A 215 5.17 3.17 11.12
CA LYS A 215 4.23 2.73 10.09
C LYS A 215 3.42 3.92 9.61
N LEU A 216 3.26 4.03 8.30
CA LEU A 216 2.63 5.16 7.62
C LEU A 216 1.61 4.64 6.60
N ILE A 217 0.48 5.31 6.47
CA ILE A 217 -0.42 5.13 5.33
C ILE A 217 0.18 5.90 4.16
N ALA A 218 0.76 5.17 3.21
CA ALA A 218 1.40 5.74 2.03
C ALA A 218 0.44 5.88 0.85
N ARG A 219 -0.65 5.10 0.85
CA ARG A 219 -1.68 5.14 -0.20
C ARG A 219 -2.97 4.47 0.25
N VAL A 220 -4.10 4.95 -0.25
CA VAL A 220 -5.42 4.27 -0.17
C VAL A 220 -6.01 4.07 -1.56
N ILE A 221 -6.55 2.87 -1.81
CA ILE A 221 -7.21 2.46 -3.06
C ILE A 221 -8.64 2.03 -2.72
N GLU A 222 -9.63 2.78 -3.21
CA GLU A 222 -11.04 2.45 -2.99
C GLU A 222 -11.43 1.21 -3.79
N LEU A 223 -12.36 0.42 -3.23
CA LEU A 223 -12.80 -0.84 -3.80
C LEU A 223 -14.30 -0.82 -4.05
N THR A 224 -14.70 -1.18 -5.27
CA THR A 224 -16.10 -1.49 -5.54
C THR A 224 -16.54 -2.75 -4.77
N GLU A 225 -17.83 -3.02 -4.64
CA GLU A 225 -18.30 -4.27 -4.04
C GLU A 225 -17.76 -5.50 -4.78
N ALA A 226 -17.65 -5.44 -6.10
CA ALA A 226 -17.06 -6.51 -6.91
C ALA A 226 -15.58 -6.75 -6.58
N ASP A 227 -14.81 -5.68 -6.35
CA ASP A 227 -13.42 -5.78 -5.88
C ASP A 227 -13.36 -6.33 -4.45
N GLN A 228 -14.26 -5.91 -3.56
CA GLN A 228 -14.33 -6.45 -2.19
C GLN A 228 -14.67 -7.94 -2.19
N ILE A 229 -15.57 -8.41 -3.06
CA ILE A 229 -15.88 -9.84 -3.22
C ILE A 229 -14.60 -10.62 -3.59
N LEU A 230 -13.76 -10.09 -4.47
CA LEU A 230 -12.47 -10.71 -4.81
C LEU A 230 -11.55 -10.81 -3.58
N ALA A 231 -11.44 -9.73 -2.81
CA ALA A 231 -10.61 -9.71 -1.61
C ALA A 231 -11.11 -10.68 -0.53
N GLU A 232 -12.42 -10.78 -0.33
CA GLU A 232 -13.03 -11.72 0.61
C GLU A 232 -12.92 -13.18 0.14
N MET A 233 -13.06 -13.44 -1.17
CA MET A 233 -12.78 -14.77 -1.73
C MET A 233 -11.33 -15.19 -1.48
N GLN A 234 -10.37 -14.28 -1.73
CA GLN A 234 -8.96 -14.55 -1.45
C GLN A 234 -8.70 -14.82 0.04
N ARG A 235 -9.32 -14.03 0.94
CA ARG A 235 -9.25 -14.26 2.38
C ARG A 235 -9.72 -15.67 2.77
N LEU A 236 -10.75 -16.16 2.09
CA LEU A 236 -11.37 -17.45 2.36
C LEU A 236 -10.70 -18.63 1.63
N ASN A 237 -9.62 -18.39 0.88
CA ASN A 237 -9.02 -19.36 -0.03
C ASN A 237 -10.03 -19.93 -1.05
N TRP A 238 -11.03 -19.13 -1.46
CA TRP A 238 -11.96 -19.52 -2.53
C TRP A 238 -11.29 -19.39 -3.89
N SER A 239 -11.31 -20.47 -4.66
CA SER A 239 -10.95 -20.42 -6.08
C SER A 239 -11.99 -19.63 -6.88
N ILE A 240 -11.59 -19.17 -8.08
CA ILE A 240 -12.51 -18.53 -9.02
C ILE A 240 -13.67 -19.46 -9.38
N ASP A 241 -13.41 -20.77 -9.52
CA ASP A 241 -14.45 -21.75 -9.87
C ASP A 241 -15.44 -21.96 -8.73
N ARG A 242 -14.98 -22.03 -7.48
CA ARG A 242 -15.88 -22.04 -6.31
C ARG A 242 -16.76 -20.79 -6.27
N GLY A 243 -16.20 -19.63 -6.60
CA GLY A 243 -16.96 -18.39 -6.75
C GLY A 243 -18.02 -18.48 -7.83
N ARG A 244 -17.68 -18.99 -9.01
CA ARG A 244 -18.61 -19.19 -10.14
C ARG A 244 -19.74 -20.17 -9.79
N GLU A 245 -19.43 -21.27 -9.11
CA GLU A 245 -20.43 -22.22 -8.63
C GLU A 245 -21.42 -21.56 -7.68
N TYR A 246 -20.95 -20.74 -6.75
CA TYR A 246 -21.82 -19.98 -5.86
C TYR A 246 -22.75 -19.03 -6.64
N LEU A 247 -22.20 -18.31 -7.62
CA LEU A 247 -22.97 -17.39 -8.46
C LEU A 247 -24.07 -18.12 -9.24
N TRP A 248 -23.73 -19.25 -9.87
CA TRP A 248 -24.68 -20.05 -10.62
C TRP A 248 -25.78 -20.63 -9.72
N ARG A 249 -25.41 -21.16 -8.55
CA ARG A 249 -26.38 -21.78 -7.64
C ARG A 249 -27.38 -20.77 -7.08
N ASN A 250 -26.92 -19.59 -6.67
CA ASN A 250 -27.73 -18.62 -5.93
C ASN A 250 -28.37 -17.52 -6.80
N PHE A 251 -27.74 -17.14 -7.91
CA PHE A 251 -28.17 -15.99 -8.74
C PHE A 251 -28.39 -16.35 -10.21
N LYS A 252 -28.08 -17.59 -10.63
CA LYS A 252 -28.20 -18.06 -12.03
C LYS A 252 -27.35 -17.26 -13.05
N VAL A 253 -26.29 -16.58 -12.60
CA VAL A 253 -25.33 -15.87 -13.46
C VAL A 253 -23.96 -16.56 -13.49
N ARG A 254 -23.12 -16.21 -14.48
CA ARG A 254 -21.77 -16.79 -14.65
C ARG A 254 -20.65 -15.87 -14.17
N SER A 255 -20.91 -14.58 -14.05
CA SER A 255 -19.96 -13.56 -13.63
C SER A 255 -20.57 -12.60 -12.61
N ARG A 256 -19.74 -12.07 -11.71
CA ARG A 256 -20.14 -11.00 -10.77
C ARG A 256 -20.55 -9.71 -11.49
N SER A 257 -20.08 -9.51 -12.72
CA SER A 257 -20.46 -8.35 -13.54
C SER A 257 -21.92 -8.38 -13.99
N GLU A 258 -22.57 -9.54 -13.90
CA GLU A 258 -23.99 -9.72 -14.24
C GLU A 258 -24.92 -9.55 -13.03
N LEU A 259 -24.36 -9.44 -11.82
CA LEU A 259 -25.14 -9.25 -10.60
C LEU A 259 -25.68 -7.82 -10.54
N SER A 260 -26.92 -7.70 -10.09
CA SER A 260 -27.47 -6.43 -9.63
C SER A 260 -26.76 -5.93 -8.36
N SER A 261 -26.93 -4.65 -8.03
CA SER A 261 -26.33 -4.07 -6.81
C SER A 261 -26.79 -4.81 -5.54
N THR A 262 -28.05 -5.20 -5.44
CA THR A 262 -28.56 -5.95 -4.27
C THR A 262 -27.94 -7.34 -4.16
N GLU A 263 -27.71 -8.02 -5.28
CA GLU A 263 -27.06 -9.33 -5.31
C GLU A 263 -25.56 -9.24 -5.01
N LEU A 264 -24.87 -8.20 -5.49
CA LEU A 264 -23.49 -7.91 -5.12
C LEU A 264 -23.35 -7.70 -3.62
N THR A 265 -24.18 -6.84 -3.03
CA THR A 265 -24.19 -6.62 -1.58
C THR A 265 -24.49 -7.91 -0.82
N SER A 266 -25.47 -8.70 -1.27
CA SER A 266 -25.84 -9.98 -0.64
C SER A 266 -24.68 -10.98 -0.65
N PHE A 267 -24.03 -11.17 -1.81
CA PHE A 267 -22.88 -12.06 -1.93
C PHE A 267 -21.69 -11.59 -1.09
N LEU A 268 -21.40 -10.29 -1.13
CA LEU A 268 -20.33 -9.69 -0.32
C LEU A 268 -20.57 -9.90 1.17
N ASN A 269 -21.79 -9.69 1.66
CA ASN A 269 -22.13 -9.89 3.06
C ASN A 269 -22.03 -11.36 3.47
N TYR A 270 -22.44 -12.28 2.61
CA TYR A 270 -22.25 -13.70 2.82
C TYR A 270 -20.75 -14.05 2.96
N LEU A 271 -19.88 -13.58 2.07
CA LEU A 271 -18.45 -13.83 2.20
C LEU A 271 -17.84 -13.18 3.45
N LYS A 272 -18.32 -12.00 3.85
CA LYS A 272 -17.85 -11.31 5.05
C LYS A 272 -18.18 -12.06 6.34
N SER A 273 -19.31 -12.78 6.38
CA SER A 273 -19.79 -13.52 7.56
C SER A 273 -19.06 -14.85 7.79
N LEU A 274 -18.45 -15.42 6.75
CA LEU A 274 -17.69 -16.67 6.88
C LEU A 274 -16.40 -16.46 7.71
N PRO A 275 -16.06 -17.39 8.63
CA PRO A 275 -14.83 -17.33 9.41
C PRO A 275 -13.58 -17.43 8.51
N GLN A 276 -12.39 -17.14 9.05
CA GLN A 276 -11.16 -17.49 8.33
C GLN A 276 -11.04 -19.03 8.26
N PRO A 277 -10.49 -19.59 7.16
CA PRO A 277 -10.18 -21.01 7.06
C PRO A 277 -9.21 -21.49 8.14
#